data_AF-A0A1V3GD38-F1
#
_entry.id   AF-A0A1V3GD38-F1
#
_cell.length_a   1.000
_cell.length_b   1.000
_cell.length_c   1.000
_cell.angle_alpha   90.00
_cell.angle_beta   90.00
_cell.angle_gamma   90.00
#
_symmetry.space_group_name_H-M   'P 1'
#
loop_
_entity.id
_entity.type
_entity.pdbx_description
1 polymer ?
#
loop_
_entity_poly.entity_id
_entity_poly.type
_entity_poly.pdbx_seq_one_letter_code
_entity_poly.pdbx_strand_id
1 'polypeptide(L)'
;MQTKKYSLLLLKKQERDTVKKQCKMCGKVTIFTDTTIRRHNANGKNIYQFAIYKCPKNHSWNKKLDIYKSFTNHVDPQTLVPSEFKAIEDGEKLSLSAGIESYEISITGAEGNFRLDRTLADHIEGWSRTEIAQKIKSGTILLNNCLTKPSQKLAVHDRISITIKK
;
A
#
# COMPACT_ATOMS: atom_id res chain seq x y z
N MET A 1 -13.38 4.45 -27.09
CA MET A 1 -12.12 4.58 -26.34
C MET A 1 -12.01 3.43 -25.35
N GLN A 2 -11.10 2.48 -25.58
CA GLN A 2 -10.88 1.41 -24.60
C GLN A 2 -10.05 1.98 -23.45
N THR A 3 -10.59 1.93 -22.23
CA THR A 3 -9.87 2.31 -21.00
C THR A 3 -9.64 1.06 -20.17
N LYS A 4 -8.38 0.77 -19.80
CA LYS A 4 -8.10 -0.28 -18.82
C LYS A 4 -7.90 0.30 -17.42
N LYS A 5 -8.56 -0.32 -16.45
CA LYS A 5 -8.57 0.10 -15.05
C LYS A 5 -7.78 -0.90 -14.21
N TYR A 6 -6.84 -0.41 -13.42
CA TYR A 6 -5.98 -1.20 -12.54
C TYR A 6 -5.97 -0.67 -11.11
N SER A 7 -5.82 -1.57 -10.14
CA SER A 7 -5.63 -1.21 -8.74
C SER A 7 -4.23 -1.58 -8.28
N LEU A 8 -3.58 -0.69 -7.53
CA LEU A 8 -2.22 -0.86 -7.04
C LEU A 8 -2.14 -0.69 -5.52
N LEU A 9 -1.58 -1.70 -4.85
CA LEU A 9 -1.32 -1.69 -3.42
C LEU A 9 0.19 -1.49 -3.17
N LEU A 10 0.55 -0.38 -2.54
CA LEU A 10 1.95 -0.02 -2.28
C LEU A 10 2.32 -0.34 -0.83
N LEU A 11 3.01 -1.45 -0.63
CA LEU A 11 3.49 -1.90 0.68
C LEU A 11 4.99 -1.69 0.80
N LYS A 12 5.45 -0.90 1.78
CA LYS A 12 6.88 -0.86 2.09
C LYS A 12 7.26 -2.20 2.71
N LYS A 13 8.25 -2.89 2.15
CA LYS A 13 8.93 -4.01 2.83
C LYS A 13 9.47 -3.49 4.17
N GLN A 14 8.74 -3.72 5.24
CA GLN A 14 9.18 -3.35 6.57
C GLN A 14 10.27 -4.35 6.99
N GLU A 15 11.44 -3.84 7.34
CA GLU A 15 12.32 -4.58 8.23
C GLU A 15 11.54 -4.89 9.51
N ARG A 16 11.73 -6.09 10.06
CA ARG A 16 11.00 -6.52 11.26
C ARG A 16 11.18 -5.48 12.35
N ASP A 17 10.08 -4.86 12.78
CA ASP A 17 10.10 -3.85 13.83
C ASP A 17 10.71 -4.46 15.10
N THR A 18 11.66 -3.75 15.72
CA THR A 18 12.33 -4.20 16.94
C THR A 18 12.22 -3.16 18.04
N VAL A 19 11.99 -3.62 19.27
CA VAL A 19 11.79 -2.75 20.44
C VAL A 19 12.66 -3.23 21.58
N LYS A 20 13.41 -2.32 22.22
CA LYS A 20 14.13 -2.61 23.47
C LYS A 20 13.16 -2.49 24.65
N LYS A 21 12.99 -3.57 25.42
CA LYS A 21 12.11 -3.58 26.60
C LYS A 21 12.59 -4.57 27.64
N GLN A 22 12.30 -4.31 28.91
CA GLN A 22 12.49 -5.30 29.97
C GLN A 22 11.56 -6.50 29.76
N CYS A 23 12.15 -7.68 29.60
CA CYS A 23 11.39 -8.91 29.53
C CYS A 23 11.07 -9.39 30.95
N LYS A 24 9.77 -9.46 31.29
CA LYS A 24 9.30 -9.91 32.61
C LYS A 24 9.82 -11.29 33.01
N MET A 25 9.97 -12.19 32.04
CA MET A 25 10.45 -13.56 32.28
C MET A 25 11.98 -13.66 32.30
N CYS A 26 12.70 -12.79 31.59
CA CYS A 26 14.17 -12.80 31.61
C CYS A 26 14.77 -11.90 32.71
N GLY A 27 13.98 -11.03 33.33
CA GLY A 27 14.40 -10.02 34.30
C GLY A 27 15.20 -8.85 33.72
N LYS A 28 15.79 -8.98 32.53
CA LYS A 28 16.66 -7.98 31.88
C LYS A 28 16.01 -7.27 30.69
N VAL A 29 16.58 -6.13 30.30
CA VAL A 29 16.26 -5.43 29.04
C VAL A 29 16.76 -6.27 27.86
N THR A 30 15.85 -6.60 26.94
CA THR A 30 16.14 -7.39 25.74
C THR A 30 15.49 -6.74 24.51
N ILE A 31 15.98 -7.11 23.33
CA ILE A 31 15.34 -6.76 22.07
C ILE A 31 14.16 -7.71 21.84
N PHE A 32 13.01 -7.13 21.53
CA PHE A 32 11.81 -7.83 21.12
C PHE A 32 11.60 -7.59 19.63
N THR A 33 11.40 -8.65 18.86
CA THR A 33 11.20 -8.59 17.40
C THR A 33 9.75 -8.89 17.06
N ASP A 34 9.15 -8.09 16.17
CA ASP A 34 7.78 -8.34 15.69
C ASP A 34 7.72 -9.69 14.97
N THR A 35 6.79 -10.53 15.39
CA THR A 35 6.56 -11.85 14.79
C THR A 35 5.63 -11.80 13.60
N THR A 36 5.12 -10.62 13.23
CA THR A 36 4.03 -10.36 12.27
C THR A 36 2.67 -10.97 12.65
N ILE A 37 2.62 -11.77 13.71
CA ILE A 37 1.39 -12.31 14.27
C ILE A 37 0.60 -11.19 14.97
N ARG A 38 -0.71 -11.19 14.75
CA ARG A 38 -1.66 -10.25 15.34
C ARG A 38 -2.66 -10.99 16.23
N ARG A 39 -2.91 -10.46 17.42
CA ARG A 39 -3.91 -10.96 18.37
C ARG A 39 -5.04 -9.95 18.48
N HIS A 40 -6.28 -10.43 18.32
CA HIS A 40 -7.48 -9.65 18.54
C HIS A 40 -8.18 -10.15 19.80
N ASN A 41 -8.44 -9.24 20.75
CA ASN A 41 -9.27 -9.52 21.91
C ASN A 41 -10.52 -8.66 21.82
N ALA A 42 -11.71 -9.25 21.87
CA ALA A 42 -12.96 -8.51 21.95
C ALA A 42 -13.47 -8.47 23.39
N ASN A 43 -14.08 -7.36 23.81
CA ASN A 43 -14.79 -7.25 25.10
C ASN A 43 -16.30 -6.99 24.94
N GLY A 44 -16.84 -7.28 23.76
CA GLY A 44 -18.23 -7.01 23.42
C GLY A 44 -18.52 -5.58 22.95
N LYS A 45 -17.67 -4.58 23.24
CA LYS A 45 -17.81 -3.19 22.73
C LYS A 45 -16.69 -2.80 21.78
N ASN A 46 -15.48 -3.26 22.08
CA ASN A 46 -14.27 -2.94 21.34
C ASN A 46 -13.52 -4.22 20.97
N ILE A 47 -12.83 -4.16 19.83
CA ILE A 47 -11.84 -5.13 19.38
C ILE A 47 -10.46 -4.48 19.55
N TYR A 48 -9.67 -5.04 20.45
CA TYR A 48 -8.30 -4.61 20.71
C TYR A 48 -7.34 -5.41 19.83
N GLN A 49 -6.54 -4.72 19.03
CA GLN A 49 -5.51 -5.34 18.20
C GLN A 49 -4.14 -5.20 18.87
N PHE A 50 -3.41 -6.30 18.94
CA PHE A 50 -2.05 -6.35 19.47
C PHE A 50 -1.10 -7.01 18.46
N ALA A 51 0.09 -6.44 18.29
CA ALA A 51 1.23 -7.11 17.68
C ALA A 51 1.97 -7.94 18.74
N ILE A 52 2.31 -9.18 18.38
CA ILE A 52 3.09 -10.07 19.25
C ILE A 52 4.56 -9.92 18.90
N TYR A 53 5.35 -9.48 19.87
CA TYR A 53 6.80 -9.45 19.76
C TYR A 53 7.39 -10.56 20.61
N LYS A 54 8.54 -11.10 20.18
CA LYS A 54 9.26 -12.13 20.92
C LYS A 54 10.69 -11.72 21.20
N CYS A 55 11.18 -12.01 22.41
CA CYS A 55 12.59 -11.88 22.72
C CYS A 55 13.39 -13.10 22.22
N PRO A 56 14.74 -13.09 22.26
CA PRO A 56 15.55 -14.23 21.82
C PRO A 56 15.26 -15.54 22.58
N LYS A 57 14.72 -15.45 23.79
CA LYS A 57 14.26 -16.61 24.59
C LYS A 57 12.79 -16.97 24.35
N ASN A 58 12.18 -16.50 23.26
CA ASN A 58 10.80 -16.82 22.86
C ASN A 58 9.69 -16.34 23.83
N HIS A 59 10.01 -15.47 24.79
CA HIS A 59 8.99 -14.84 25.64
C HIS A 59 8.24 -13.76 24.87
N SER A 60 6.92 -13.69 25.09
CA SER A 60 6.04 -12.79 24.34
C SER A 60 5.86 -11.45 25.05
N TRP A 61 5.83 -10.38 24.27
CA TRP A 61 5.37 -9.06 24.68
C TRP A 61 4.36 -8.55 23.66
N ASN A 62 3.19 -8.13 24.15
CA ASN A 62 2.11 -7.62 23.30
C ASN A 62 2.18 -6.10 23.25
N LYS A 63 2.38 -5.54 22.06
CA LYS A 63 2.25 -4.11 21.77
C LYS A 63 0.84 -3.85 21.26
N LYS A 64 0.08 -3.00 21.96
CA LYS A 64 -1.24 -2.58 21.47
C LYS A 64 -1.02 -1.75 20.20
N LEU A 65 -1.73 -2.11 19.13
CA LEU A 65 -1.71 -1.37 17.87
C LEU A 65 -2.88 -0.40 17.83
N ASP A 66 -4.09 -0.92 17.98
CA ASP A 66 -5.31 -0.13 17.78
C ASP A 66 -6.50 -0.71 18.56
N ILE A 67 -7.59 0.06 18.61
CA ILE A 67 -8.86 -0.29 19.23
C ILE A 67 -10.01 0.14 18.32
N TYR A 68 -10.78 -0.82 17.82
CA TYR A 68 -11.96 -0.57 16.98
C TYR A 68 -13.24 -0.85 17.78
N LYS A 69 -14.36 -0.20 17.43
CA LYS A 69 -15.67 -0.61 17.96
C LYS A 69 -16.10 -1.91 17.28
N SER A 70 -16.66 -2.85 18.03
CA SER A 70 -17.22 -4.09 17.47
C SER A 70 -18.48 -3.83 16.64
N PHE A 71 -19.09 -2.67 16.80
CA PHE A 71 -20.28 -2.25 16.06
C PHE A 71 -20.10 -0.83 15.52
N THR A 72 -19.87 -0.75 14.22
CA THR A 72 -20.21 0.39 13.38
C THR A 72 -20.90 -0.23 12.18
N ASN A 73 -22.13 0.22 11.89
CA ASN A 73 -23.03 -0.16 10.80
C ASN A 73 -22.45 -1.17 9.83
N HIS A 74 -23.08 -2.34 9.69
CA HIS A 74 -22.76 -3.34 8.67
C HIS A 74 -22.50 -2.65 7.33
N VAL A 75 -21.22 -2.37 7.03
CA VAL A 75 -20.83 -1.95 5.70
C VAL A 75 -20.80 -3.25 4.95
N ASP A 76 -21.83 -3.46 4.13
CA ASP A 76 -21.86 -4.59 3.23
C ASP A 76 -20.56 -4.56 2.42
N PRO A 77 -19.68 -5.58 2.51
CA PRO A 77 -18.40 -5.58 1.79
C PRO A 77 -18.60 -5.37 0.27
N GLN A 78 -19.80 -5.64 -0.24
CA GLN A 78 -20.20 -5.42 -1.62
C GLN A 78 -20.39 -3.93 -1.99
N THR A 79 -20.59 -3.03 -1.02
CA THR A 79 -20.79 -1.59 -1.27
C THR A 79 -19.50 -0.78 -1.38
N LEU A 80 -18.33 -1.37 -1.11
CA LEU A 80 -17.05 -0.64 -1.08
C LEU A 80 -16.20 -0.71 -2.34
N VAL A 81 -16.54 -1.52 -3.37
CA VAL A 81 -15.72 -1.58 -4.59
C VAL A 81 -16.57 -1.88 -5.82
N PRO A 82 -16.74 -0.92 -6.76
CA PRO A 82 -17.07 -1.27 -8.13
C PRO A 82 -15.89 -2.07 -8.71
N SER A 83 -16.07 -3.37 -8.88
CA SER A 83 -15.08 -4.34 -9.35
C SER A 83 -14.77 -4.21 -10.85
N GLU A 84 -14.26 -3.05 -11.28
CA GLU A 84 -13.76 -2.86 -12.65
C GLU A 84 -12.23 -2.72 -12.73
N PHE A 85 -11.53 -2.68 -11.59
CA PHE A 85 -10.07 -2.52 -11.53
C PHE A 85 -9.36 -3.87 -11.39
N LYS A 86 -8.54 -4.25 -12.38
CA LYS A 86 -7.65 -5.42 -12.27
C LYS A 86 -6.55 -5.12 -11.26
N ALA A 87 -6.41 -5.93 -10.20
CA ALA A 87 -5.30 -5.79 -9.26
C ALA A 87 -3.97 -6.10 -9.96
N ILE A 88 -2.96 -5.27 -9.68
CA ILE A 88 -1.57 -5.52 -10.09
C ILE A 88 -0.89 -6.27 -8.96
N GLU A 89 -0.46 -7.50 -9.20
CA GLU A 89 0.25 -8.30 -8.20
C GLU A 89 1.72 -7.86 -8.04
N ASP A 90 2.33 -8.19 -6.90
CA ASP A 90 3.73 -7.82 -6.63
C ASP A 90 4.67 -8.46 -7.67
N GLY A 91 5.35 -7.61 -8.45
CA GLY A 91 6.22 -8.02 -9.56
C GLY A 91 5.56 -8.14 -10.93
N GLU A 92 4.23 -7.97 -11.05
CA GLU A 92 3.54 -7.88 -12.34
C GLU A 92 3.82 -6.51 -12.98
N LYS A 93 4.30 -6.51 -14.23
CA LYS A 93 4.48 -5.29 -15.01
C LYS A 93 3.33 -5.13 -16.01
N LEU A 94 2.82 -3.91 -16.09
CA LEU A 94 1.84 -3.49 -17.07
C LEU A 94 2.51 -3.31 -18.42
N SER A 95 2.23 -4.23 -19.35
CA SER A 95 2.54 -4.02 -20.77
C SER A 95 1.48 -3.08 -21.36
N LEU A 96 1.88 -1.85 -21.66
CA LEU A 96 1.02 -0.86 -22.31
C LEU A 96 0.95 -1.19 -23.81
N SER A 97 -0.09 -1.90 -24.25
CA SER A 97 -0.28 -2.24 -25.66
C SER A 97 -0.88 -1.07 -26.46
N ALA A 98 -0.48 -0.97 -27.73
CA ALA A 98 -0.85 0.10 -28.65
C ALA A 98 -2.34 0.14 -29.06
N GLY A 99 -3.16 -0.80 -28.57
CA GLY A 99 -4.59 -0.87 -28.86
C GLY A 99 -5.50 -0.13 -27.86
N ILE A 100 -4.93 0.39 -26.76
CA ILE A 100 -5.68 1.01 -25.67
C ILE A 100 -5.27 2.48 -25.55
N GLU A 101 -6.26 3.37 -25.54
CA GLU A 101 -6.05 4.82 -25.59
C GLU A 101 -5.78 5.41 -24.20
N SER A 102 -6.32 4.79 -23.15
CA SER A 102 -6.21 5.27 -21.77
C SER A 102 -6.06 4.15 -20.75
N TYR A 103 -5.20 4.40 -19.77
CA TYR A 103 -4.99 3.52 -18.62
C TYR A 103 -5.22 4.31 -17.34
N GLU A 104 -5.84 3.65 -16.38
CA GLU A 104 -6.20 4.25 -15.12
C GLU A 104 -5.73 3.36 -13.98
N ILE A 105 -4.93 3.91 -13.07
CA ILE A 105 -4.38 3.19 -11.92
C ILE A 105 -4.87 3.87 -10.65
N SER A 106 -5.61 3.13 -9.83
CA SER A 106 -6.07 3.60 -8.52
C SER A 106 -5.18 3.04 -7.41
N ILE A 107 -4.69 3.89 -6.52
CA ILE A 107 -3.90 3.48 -5.35
C ILE A 107 -4.87 3.02 -4.26
N THR A 108 -4.93 1.71 -4.02
CA THR A 108 -5.82 1.12 -3.00
C THR A 108 -5.22 1.14 -1.61
N GLY A 109 -3.89 1.26 -1.50
CA GLY A 109 -3.19 1.47 -0.24
C GLY A 109 -1.76 1.97 -0.46
N ALA A 110 -1.26 2.79 0.45
CA ALA A 110 0.08 3.35 0.41
C ALA A 110 0.71 3.38 1.80
N GLU A 111 1.41 2.30 2.15
CA GLU A 111 2.16 2.19 3.41
C GLU A 111 3.63 2.55 3.18
N GLY A 112 3.94 3.84 3.12
CA GLY A 112 5.32 4.31 2.95
C GLY A 112 5.42 5.58 2.13
N ASN A 113 6.64 5.93 1.73
CA ASN A 113 6.91 7.09 0.90
C ASN A 113 7.23 6.63 -0.52
N PHE A 114 6.19 6.55 -1.35
CA PHE A 114 6.27 6.13 -2.74
C PHE A 114 6.22 7.34 -3.65
N ARG A 115 7.21 7.47 -4.53
CA ARG A 115 7.26 8.55 -5.52
C ARG A 115 6.62 8.08 -6.81
N LEU A 116 5.79 8.94 -7.41
CA LEU A 116 5.09 8.69 -8.67
C LEU A 116 6.02 8.16 -9.79
N ASP A 117 7.15 8.84 -10.02
CA ASP A 117 8.14 8.46 -11.05
C ASP A 117 8.70 7.05 -10.87
N ARG A 118 9.05 6.69 -9.63
CA ARG A 118 9.60 5.39 -9.29
C ARG A 118 8.53 4.30 -9.35
N THR A 119 7.38 4.55 -8.75
CA THR A 119 6.28 3.58 -8.71
C THR A 119 5.84 3.17 -10.11
N LEU A 120 5.72 4.12 -11.03
CA LEU A 120 5.35 3.81 -12.41
C LEU A 120 6.46 3.05 -13.16
N ALA A 121 7.74 3.35 -12.91
CA ALA A 121 8.85 2.66 -13.56
C ALA A 121 8.95 1.18 -13.11
N ASP A 122 8.59 0.92 -11.86
CA ASP A 122 8.61 -0.43 -11.30
C ASP A 122 7.46 -1.29 -11.86
N HIS A 123 6.31 -0.66 -12.18
CA HIS A 123 5.08 -1.36 -12.60
C HIS A 123 4.74 -1.24 -14.09
N ILE A 124 5.44 -0.42 -14.88
CA ILE A 124 5.22 -0.30 -16.33
C ILE A 124 6.39 -0.96 -17.06
N GLU A 125 6.07 -1.88 -17.96
CA GLU A 125 7.08 -2.54 -18.79
C GLU A 125 7.59 -1.59 -19.89
N GLY A 126 8.91 -1.56 -20.06
CA GLY A 126 9.55 -0.84 -21.16
C GLY A 126 9.66 0.68 -20.98
N TRP A 127 9.14 1.27 -19.89
CA TRP A 127 9.31 2.70 -19.60
C TRP A 127 10.34 2.91 -18.49
N SER A 128 11.39 3.65 -18.81
CA SER A 128 12.38 4.10 -17.84
C SER A 128 11.81 5.22 -16.96
N ARG A 129 12.42 5.40 -15.78
CA ARG A 129 12.08 6.49 -14.85
C ARG A 129 12.23 7.88 -15.50
N THR A 130 13.22 8.06 -16.37
CA THR A 130 13.45 9.31 -17.11
C THR A 130 12.36 9.58 -18.13
N GLU A 131 11.92 8.56 -18.87
CA GLU A 131 10.82 8.67 -19.82
C GLU A 131 9.49 8.97 -19.11
N ILE A 132 9.23 8.32 -17.97
CA ILE A 132 8.05 8.60 -17.14
C ILE A 132 8.08 10.05 -16.63
N ALA A 133 9.22 10.53 -16.16
CA ALA A 133 9.35 11.91 -15.71
C ALA A 133 9.07 12.92 -16.84
N GLN A 134 9.50 12.61 -18.08
CA GLN A 134 9.18 13.42 -19.25
C GLN A 134 7.68 13.35 -19.58
N LYS A 135 7.07 12.17 -19.57
CA LYS A 135 5.64 11.95 -19.83
C LYS A 135 4.73 12.63 -18.81
N ILE A 136 5.15 12.72 -17.55
CA ILE A 136 4.47 13.50 -16.52
C ILE A 136 4.54 15.00 -16.85
N LYS A 137 5.72 15.50 -17.24
CA LYS A 137 5.90 16.91 -17.61
C LYS A 137 5.15 17.30 -18.89
N SER A 138 5.02 16.38 -19.85
CA SER A 138 4.27 16.61 -21.08
C SER A 138 2.75 16.44 -20.92
N GLY A 139 2.26 16.13 -19.72
CA GLY A 139 0.83 15.94 -19.44
C GLY A 139 0.25 14.63 -19.99
N THR A 140 1.11 13.69 -20.40
CA THR A 140 0.72 12.35 -20.84
C THR A 140 0.29 11.47 -19.64
N ILE A 141 0.87 11.75 -18.48
CA ILE A 141 0.55 11.12 -17.19
C ILE A 141 0.05 12.22 -16.25
N LEU A 142 -1.13 12.02 -15.69
CA LEU A 142 -1.76 12.94 -14.74
C LEU A 142 -2.02 12.23 -13.42
N LEU A 143 -1.88 12.95 -12.31
CA LEU A 143 -2.27 12.49 -10.97
C LEU A 143 -3.51 13.26 -10.55
N ASN A 144 -4.59 12.56 -10.25
CA ASN A 144 -5.90 13.13 -9.91
C ASN A 144 -6.37 14.16 -10.97
N ASN A 145 -6.12 13.86 -12.25
CA ASN A 145 -6.37 14.74 -13.40
C ASN A 145 -5.58 16.07 -13.41
N CYS A 146 -4.54 16.19 -12.57
CA CYS A 146 -3.68 17.35 -12.48
C CYS A 146 -2.24 17.04 -12.91
N LEU A 147 -1.55 18.05 -13.46
CA LEU A 147 -0.12 17.95 -13.78
C LEU A 147 0.70 18.12 -12.49
N THR A 148 1.54 17.13 -12.19
CA THR A 148 2.29 17.09 -10.93
C THR A 148 3.78 16.93 -11.16
N LYS A 149 4.57 17.12 -10.10
CA LYS A 149 6.02 16.85 -10.15
C LYS A 149 6.24 15.32 -10.23
N PRO A 150 7.24 14.82 -10.98
CA PRO A 150 7.57 13.39 -10.99
C PRO A 150 7.91 12.82 -9.61
N SER A 151 8.44 13.66 -8.71
CA SER A 151 8.77 13.30 -7.33
C SER A 151 7.58 13.34 -6.37
N GLN A 152 6.36 13.58 -6.86
CA GLN A 152 5.16 13.65 -6.03
C GLN A 152 4.97 12.35 -5.27
N LYS A 153 4.62 12.46 -3.98
CA LYS A 153 4.31 11.31 -3.13
C LYS A 153 2.89 10.83 -3.42
N LEU A 154 2.75 9.52 -3.57
CA LEU A 154 1.45 8.87 -3.73
C LEU A 154 0.78 8.64 -2.38
N ALA A 155 -0.51 8.91 -2.32
CA ALA A 155 -1.38 8.66 -1.18
C ALA A 155 -2.45 7.61 -1.52
N VAL A 156 -3.11 7.10 -0.49
CA VAL A 156 -4.28 6.23 -0.63
C VAL A 156 -5.37 7.00 -1.39
N HIS A 157 -6.05 6.33 -2.32
CA HIS A 157 -7.07 6.90 -3.21
C HIS A 157 -6.57 7.85 -4.31
N ASP A 158 -5.25 8.00 -4.49
CA ASP A 158 -4.73 8.69 -5.67
C ASP A 158 -5.07 7.92 -6.95
N ARG A 159 -5.37 8.67 -8.01
CA ARG A 159 -5.77 8.16 -9.32
C ARG A 159 -4.79 8.65 -10.38
N ILE A 160 -4.11 7.72 -11.03
CA ILE A 160 -3.14 8.01 -12.08
C ILE A 160 -3.80 7.74 -13.42
N SER A 161 -3.83 8.74 -14.29
CA SER A 161 -4.40 8.66 -15.64
C SER A 161 -3.26 8.72 -16.66
N ILE A 162 -3.15 7.72 -17.52
CA ILE A 162 -2.13 7.66 -18.58
C ILE A 162 -2.86 7.65 -19.93
N THR A 163 -2.51 8.58 -20.80
CA THR A 163 -3.06 8.66 -22.17
C THR A 163 -1.99 8.29 -23.18
N ILE A 164 -2.26 7.34 -24.06
CA ILE A 164 -1.35 6.99 -25.16
C ILE A 164 -1.90 7.66 -26.41
N LYS A 165 -1.25 8.76 -26.84
CA LYS A 165 -1.56 9.37 -28.14
C LYS A 165 -1.00 8.46 -29.24
N LYS A 166 -1.85 8.09 -30.20
CA LYS A 166 -1.40 7.51 -31.47
C LYS A 166 -0.56 8.52 -32.24
#